data_AF-C1IFH9-F1
#
_entry.id   AF-C1IFH9-F1
#
_cell.length_a   1.000
_cell.length_b   1.000
_cell.length_c   1.000
_cell.angle_alpha   90.00
_cell.angle_beta   90.00
_cell.angle_gamma   90.00
#
_symmetry.space_group_name_H-M   'P 1'
#
loop_
_entity.id
_entity.type
_entity.pdbx_description
1 polymer ?
#
loop_
_entity_poly.entity_id
_entity_poly.type
_entity_poly.pdbx_seq_one_letter_code
_entity_poly.pdbx_strand_id
1 'polypeptide(L)' 'VVYFHGGGWVVGSLEGYDTSCRRLALQANSVVVSVDYRLAPEQPFPAAVHDAWDATVWLYFHGDSAGGNL' A
#
# COMPACT_ATOMS: atom_id res chain seq x y z
N VAL A 1 6.43 0.91 -7.00
CA VAL A 1 6.44 1.63 -5.70
C VAL A 1 5.38 1.04 -4.82
N VAL A 2 5.73 0.60 -3.59
CA VAL A 2 4.75 0.16 -2.60
C VAL A 2 4.43 1.34 -1.69
N TYR A 3 3.15 1.65 -1.51
CA TYR A 3 2.68 2.80 -0.73
C TYR A 3 1.87 2.34 0.48
N PHE A 4 2.28 2.83 1.65
CA PHE A 4 1.57 2.66 2.91
C PHE A 4 1.07 4.03 3.35
N HIS A 5 -0.25 4.18 3.46
CA HIS A 5 -0.84 5.46 3.81
C HIS A 5 -0.51 5.87 5.25
N GLY A 6 -0.68 7.17 5.55
CA GLY A 6 -0.55 7.69 6.91
C GLY A 6 -1.85 7.52 7.71
N GLY A 7 -1.94 8.24 8.84
CA GLY A 7 -3.13 8.23 9.72
C GLY A 7 -2.93 7.52 11.05
N GLY A 8 -1.68 7.45 11.53
CA GLY A 8 -1.35 6.95 12.86
C GLY A 8 -1.76 5.50 13.10
N TRP A 9 -1.84 4.69 12.04
CA TRP A 9 -2.33 3.31 12.04
C TRP A 9 -3.80 3.13 12.46
N VAL A 10 -4.54 4.22 12.64
CA VAL A 10 -5.94 4.18 13.11
C VAL A 10 -6.92 4.65 12.03
N VAL A 11 -6.50 5.58 11.19
CA VAL A 11 -7.34 6.14 10.13
C VAL A 11 -6.62 6.09 8.78
N GLY A 12 -7.40 6.27 7.71
CA GLY A 12 -6.94 6.20 6.34
C GLY A 12 -7.65 5.08 5.58
N SER A 13 -7.67 5.22 4.26
CA SER A 13 -8.19 4.21 3.34
C SER A 13 -7.55 4.42 1.97
N LEU A 14 -7.79 3.49 1.06
CA LEU A 14 -7.40 3.63 -0.35
C LEU A 14 -7.96 4.91 -0.98
N GLU A 15 -9.24 5.22 -0.76
CA GLU A 15 -9.89 6.41 -1.31
C GLU A 15 -9.31 7.70 -0.73
N GLY A 16 -9.00 7.70 0.57
CA GLY A 16 -8.42 8.86 1.25
C GLY A 16 -7.05 9.27 0.69
N TYR A 17 -6.31 8.32 0.09
CA TYR A 17 -4.96 8.53 -0.41
C TYR A 17 -4.80 8.32 -1.93
N ASP A 18 -5.87 8.01 -2.67
CA ASP A 18 -5.83 7.79 -4.14
C ASP A 18 -5.18 8.96 -4.89
N THR A 19 -5.53 10.21 -4.55
CA THR A 19 -4.94 11.39 -5.19
C THR A 19 -3.43 11.47 -4.97
N SER A 20 -2.95 11.12 -3.77
CA SER A 20 -1.52 11.09 -3.44
C SER A 20 -0.81 9.99 -4.24
N CYS A 21 -1.40 8.79 -4.31
CA CYS A 21 -0.86 7.67 -5.08
C CYS A 21 -0.79 7.98 -6.58
N ARG A 22 -1.83 8.58 -7.17
CA ARG A 22 -1.85 8.99 -8.58
C ARG A 22 -0.78 10.03 -8.90
N ARG A 23 -0.63 11.05 -8.04
CA ARG A 23 0.42 12.07 -8.20
C ARG A 23 1.81 11.45 -8.12
N LEU A 24 2.03 10.57 -7.15
CA LEU A 24 3.29 9.85 -7.00
C LEU A 24 3.59 8.98 -8.22
N ALA A 25 2.59 8.27 -8.76
CA ALA A 25 2.75 7.42 -9.94
C ALA A 25 3.18 8.24 -11.17
N LEU A 26 2.54 9.39 -11.40
CA LEU A 26 2.89 10.30 -12.50
C LEU A 26 4.28 10.90 -12.34
N GLN A 27 4.62 11.37 -11.14
CA GLN A 27 5.91 12.03 -10.87
C GLN A 27 7.09 11.06 -10.89
N ALA A 28 6.88 9.83 -10.40
CA ALA A 28 7.90 8.79 -10.37
C ALA A 28 7.96 7.94 -11.66
N ASN A 29 7.05 8.18 -12.61
CA ASN A 29 6.85 7.35 -13.82
C ASN A 29 6.87 5.84 -13.48
N SER A 30 6.08 5.45 -12.49
CA SER A 30 6.12 4.13 -11.88
C SER A 30 4.73 3.65 -11.49
N VAL A 31 4.51 2.34 -11.50
CA VAL A 31 3.32 1.73 -10.90
C VAL A 31 3.38 1.92 -9.37
N VAL A 32 2.28 2.40 -8.80
CA VAL A 32 2.10 2.55 -7.35
C VAL A 32 1.06 1.54 -6.87
N VAL A 33 1.46 0.66 -5.96
CA VAL A 33 0.55 -0.27 -5.28
C VAL A 33 0.28 0.27 -3.89
N SER A 34 -0.96 0.71 -3.66
CA SER A 34 -1.42 1.19 -2.35
C SER A 34 -1.95 0.01 -1.53
N VAL A 35 -1.41 -0.19 -0.33
CA VAL A 35 -1.77 -1.32 0.54
C VAL A 35 -2.79 -0.86 1.58
N ASP A 36 -3.94 -1.52 1.61
CA ASP A 36 -5.00 -1.31 2.60
C ASP A 36 -4.72 -2.19 3.84
N TYR A 37 -3.76 -1.76 4.64
CA TYR A 37 -3.31 -2.54 5.80
C TYR A 37 -4.31 -2.43 6.95
N ARG A 38 -4.34 -3.46 7.81
CA ARG A 38 -5.24 -3.49 8.97
C ARG A 38 -4.97 -2.35 9.95
N LEU A 39 -6.04 -1.76 10.47
CA LEU A 39 -5.98 -0.59 11.36
C LEU A 39 -6.24 -0.95 12.83
N ALA A 40 -5.62 -0.17 13.71
CA ALA A 40 -5.97 -0.09 15.12
C ALA A 40 -7.27 0.74 15.31
N PRO A 41 -8.02 0.52 16.40
CA PRO A 41 -7.76 -0.41 17.50
C PRO A 41 -8.14 -1.86 17.23
N GLU A 42 -8.87 -2.16 16.15
CA GLU A 42 -9.37 -3.51 15.85
C GLU A 42 -8.24 -4.51 15.61
N GLN A 43 -7.15 -4.05 15.02
CA GLN A 43 -5.95 -4.81 14.70
C GLN A 43 -4.72 -4.01 15.12
N PRO A 44 -4.34 -4.03 16.41
CA PRO A 44 -3.24 -3.24 16.92
C PRO A 44 -1.88 -3.75 16.39
N PHE A 45 -0.81 -3.06 16.75
CA PHE A 45 0.55 -3.52 16.48
C PHE A 45 0.73 -5.00 16.87
N PRO A 46 1.31 -5.85 16.00
CA PRO A 46 2.07 -5.52 14.77
C PRO A 46 1.29 -5.68 13.45
N ALA A 47 -0.05 -5.72 13.45
CA ALA A 47 -0.85 -6.10 12.27
C ALA A 47 -0.48 -5.34 10.98
N ALA A 48 -0.49 -4.00 11.02
CA ALA A 48 -0.13 -3.16 9.87
C ALA A 48 1.29 -3.42 9.34
N VAL A 49 2.24 -3.75 10.23
CA VAL A 49 3.64 -4.03 9.86
C VAL A 49 3.74 -5.36 9.13
N HIS A 50 3.02 -6.38 9.60
CA HIS A 50 2.96 -7.67 8.92
C HIS A 50 2.31 -7.54 7.55
N ASP A 51 1.19 -6.83 7.43
CA ASP A 51 0.53 -6.62 6.13
C ASP A 51 1.44 -5.86 5.15
N ALA A 52 2.18 -4.86 5.65
CA ALA A 52 3.13 -4.11 4.84
C ALA A 52 4.28 -5.00 4.33
N TRP A 53 4.81 -5.85 5.19
CA TRP A 53 5.87 -6.80 4.85
C TRP A 53 5.36 -7.85 3.85
N ASP A 54 4.22 -8.47 4.13
CA ASP A 54 3.64 -9.52 3.30
C ASP A 54 3.29 -8.99 1.90
N ALA A 55 2.72 -7.79 1.80
CA ALA A 55 2.46 -7.14 0.52
C ALA A 55 3.75 -6.84 -0.26
N THR A 56 4.79 -6.37 0.42
CA THR A 56 6.09 -6.08 -0.21
C THR A 56 6.73 -7.35 -0.75
N VAL A 57 6.76 -8.41 0.07
CA VAL A 57 7.31 -9.72 -0.30
C VAL A 57 6.51 -10.33 -1.44
N TRP A 58 5.18 -10.28 -1.38
CA TRP A 58 4.33 -10.80 -2.43
C TRP A 58 4.58 -10.10 -3.77
N LEU A 59 4.66 -8.76 -3.78
CA LEU A 59 4.98 -7.99 -4.99
C LEU A 59 6.39 -8.26 -5.52
N TYR A 60 7.37 -8.46 -4.64
CA TYR A 60 8.73 -8.81 -5.05
C TYR A 60 8.77 -10.13 -5.83
N PHE A 61 7.98 -11.12 -5.42
CA PHE A 61 7.93 -12.43 -6.09
C PHE A 61 6.93 -12.51 -7.25
N HIS A 62 5.90 -11.65 -7.29
CA HIS A 62 4.79 -11.75 -8.25
C HIS A 62 4.54 -10.49 -9.10
N GLY A 63 5.44 -9.50 -9.07
CA GLY A 63 5.19 -8.14 -9.58
C GLY A 63 4.61 -8.03 -11.00
N ASP A 64 5.07 -8.86 -11.95
CA ASP A 64 4.53 -8.85 -13.31
C ASP A 64 3.09 -9.41 -13.38
N SER A 65 2.77 -10.41 -12.56
CA SER A 65 1.45 -11.07 -12.51
C SER A 65 0.42 -10.29 -11.68
N ALA A 66 0.86 -9.30 -10.91
CA ALA A 66 0.04 -8.50 -10.02
C ALA A 66 -0.68 -7.32 -10.71
N GLY A 67 -0.54 -7.18 -12.03
CA GLY A 67 -1.06 -6.05 -12.80
C GLY A 67 0.03 -5.10 -13.33
N GLY A 68 1.31 -5.50 -13.29
CA GLY A 68 2.41 -4.75 -13.92
C GLY A 68 2.40 -4.80 -15.46
N ASN A 69 1.54 -5.63 -16.06
CA ASN A 69 1.39 -5.72 -17.51
C ASN A 69 -0.07 -6.05 -17.91
N LEU A 70 -0.95 -5.05 -17.86
CA LEU A 70 -2.21 -4.95 -18.62
C LEU A 70 -2.46 -3.48 -19.01
#